data_AF-A0A8J4N194-F1
#
_entry.id   AF-A0A8J4N194-F1
#
_cell.length_a   1.000
_cell.length_b   1.000
_cell.length_c   1.000
_cell.angle_alpha   90.00
_cell.angle_beta   90.00
_cell.angle_gamma   90.00
#
_symmetry.space_group_name_H-M   'P 1'
#
loop_
_entity.id
_entity.type
_entity.pdbx_description
1 polymer ?
#
loop_
_entity_poly.entity_id
_entity_poly.type
_entity_poly.pdbx_seq_one_letter_code
_entity_poly.pdbx_strand_id
1 'polypeptide(L)'
;QDEYSIFPQTYSIDINGYILVYSVTSIKSFEVIKVIHGKLLDMVGKVQIPIMLVGNKKDLHMERVISYEEGKALAESWNAAFLESSAKENQ
;
A
#
# COMPACT_ATOMS: atom_id res chain seq x y z
N GLN A 1 -20.46 7.08 7.47
CA GLN A 1 -19.22 7.79 7.80
C GLN A 1 -18.07 6.83 7.49
N ASP A 2 -17.22 6.98 6.47
CA ASP A 2 -17.12 7.92 5.36
C ASP A 2 -16.71 7.08 4.13
N GLU A 3 -17.56 6.99 3.11
CA GLU A 3 -17.19 6.41 1.82
C GLU A 3 -16.47 7.49 1.01
N TYR A 4 -15.20 7.75 1.34
CA TYR A 4 -14.33 8.39 0.36
C TYR A 4 -14.21 7.42 -0.81
N SER A 5 -14.83 7.77 -1.94
CA SER A 5 -14.57 7.11 -3.21
C SER A 5 -13.10 7.32 -3.50
N ILE A 6 -12.29 6.30 -3.19
CA ILE A 6 -10.81 6.37 -3.09
C ILE A 6 -10.19 6.86 -4.40
N PHE A 7 -10.94 6.83 -5.51
CA PHE A 7 -10.46 7.27 -6.81
C PHE A 7 -11.55 7.97 -7.63
N PRO A 8 -11.66 9.31 -7.57
CA PRO A 8 -12.46 10.06 -8.52
C PRO A 8 -11.82 9.94 -9.91
N GLN A 9 -12.56 9.46 -10.91
CA GLN A 9 -12.10 9.29 -12.30
C GLN A 9 -11.51 10.58 -12.90
N THR A 10 -11.87 11.74 -12.34
CA THR A 10 -11.41 13.07 -12.75
C THR A 10 -9.96 13.41 -12.40
N TYR A 11 -9.28 12.63 -11.54
CA TYR A 11 -7.86 12.87 -11.18
C TYR A 11 -6.88 11.85 -11.79
N SER A 12 -7.35 10.93 -12.64
CA SER A 12 -6.52 9.88 -13.25
C SER A 12 -5.72 10.36 -14.47
N ILE A 13 -5.93 11.59 -14.93
CA ILE A 13 -5.13 12.20 -15.99
C ILE A 13 -3.85 12.72 -15.31
N ASP A 14 -2.70 12.17 -15.69
CA ASP A 14 -1.34 12.50 -15.22
C ASP A 14 -0.85 11.92 -13.87
N ILE A 15 -1.34 10.75 -13.44
CA ILE A 15 -0.72 10.02 -12.32
C ILE A 15 0.48 9.20 -12.81
N ASN A 16 1.67 9.47 -12.25
CA ASN A 16 2.89 8.73 -12.59
C ASN A 16 3.17 7.51 -11.71
N GLY A 17 2.48 7.36 -10.58
CA GLY A 17 2.71 6.26 -9.65
C GLY A 17 1.79 6.30 -8.43
N TYR A 18 1.63 5.15 -7.77
CA TYR A 18 0.88 5.03 -6.52
C TYR A 18 1.76 4.52 -5.38
N ILE A 19 1.54 5.07 -4.19
CA ILE A 19 2.14 4.59 -2.94
C ILE A 19 1.02 4.01 -2.09
N LEU A 20 1.11 2.72 -1.80
CA LEU A 20 0.17 1.98 -0.97
C LEU A 20 0.80 1.76 0.39
N VAL A 21 0.21 2.31 1.44
CA VAL A 21 0.78 2.28 2.80
C VAL A 21 -0.11 1.45 3.73
N TYR A 22 0.49 0.52 4.45
CA TYR A 22 -0.15 -0.20 5.56
C TYR A 22 0.69 -0.05 6.85
N SER A 23 0.17 -0.53 7.98
CA SER A 23 0.86 -0.52 9.26
C SER A 23 1.35 -1.95 9.58
N VAL A 24 2.65 -2.13 9.85
CA VAL A 24 3.21 -3.46 10.21
C VAL A 24 2.64 -4.01 11.52
N THR A 25 1.99 -3.15 12.30
CA THR A 25 1.30 -3.47 13.56
C THR A 25 -0.21 -3.72 13.37
N SER A 26 -0.73 -3.79 12.15
CA SER A 26 -2.17 -3.98 11.91
C SER A 26 -2.47 -4.91 10.74
N ILE A 27 -2.88 -6.14 11.07
CA ILE A 27 -3.40 -7.13 10.10
C ILE A 27 -4.57 -6.54 9.30
N LYS A 28 -5.46 -5.81 9.97
CA LYS A 28 -6.59 -5.16 9.30
C LYS A 28 -6.13 -4.20 8.20
N SER A 29 -5.09 -3.40 8.45
CA SER A 29 -4.54 -2.50 7.42
C SER A 29 -3.92 -3.27 6.25
N PHE A 30 -3.28 -4.40 6.53
CA PHE A 30 -2.69 -5.28 5.52
C PHE A 30 -3.73 -5.96 4.63
N GLU A 31 -4.90 -6.31 5.18
CA GLU A 31 -6.01 -6.83 4.35
C GLU A 31 -6.69 -5.72 3.54
N VAL A 32 -6.88 -4.54 4.14
CA VAL A 32 -7.50 -3.40 3.43
C VAL A 32 -6.64 -2.96 2.25
N ILE A 33 -5.31 -2.95 2.37
CA ILE A 33 -4.44 -2.50 1.27
C ILE A 33 -4.52 -3.42 0.04
N LYS A 34 -4.76 -4.72 0.25
CA LYS A 34 -5.02 -5.68 -0.84
C LYS A 34 -6.32 -5.35 -1.60
N VAL A 35 -7.36 -4.98 -0.86
CA VAL A 35 -8.64 -4.54 -1.46
C VAL A 35 -8.47 -3.24 -2.24
N ILE A 36 -7.70 -2.29 -1.71
CA ILE A 36 -7.39 -1.03 -2.39
C ILE A 36 -6.61 -1.28 -3.67
N HIS A 37 -5.59 -2.15 -3.63
CA HIS A 37 -4.82 -2.55 -4.80
C HIS A 37 -5.71 -3.17 -5.90
N GLY A 38 -6.63 -4.06 -5.54
CA GLY A 38 -7.59 -4.63 -6.51
C GLY A 38 -8.45 -3.55 -7.18
N LYS A 39 -9.04 -2.64 -6.38
CA LYS A 39 -9.83 -1.52 -6.91
C LYS A 39 -9.01 -0.58 -7.80
N LEU A 40 -7.74 -0.37 -7.46
CA LEU A 40 -6.82 0.44 -8.25
C LEU A 40 -6.60 -0.19 -9.63
N LEU A 41 -6.34 -1.50 -9.69
CA LEU A 41 -6.17 -2.22 -10.95
C LEU A 41 -7.43 -2.15 -11.83
N ASP A 42 -8.61 -2.33 -11.23
CA ASP A 42 -9.88 -2.24 -11.94
C ASP A 42 -10.12 -0.85 -12.56
N MET A 43 -9.64 0.20 -11.88
CA MET A 43 -9.78 1.59 -12.33
C MET A 43 -8.78 1.98 -13.42
N VAL A 44 -7.50 1.62 -13.23
CA VAL A 44 -6.40 1.97 -14.14
C VAL A 44 -6.45 1.13 -15.42
N GLY A 45 -7.07 -0.05 -15.38
CA GLY A 45 -7.24 -0.93 -16.53
C GLY A 45 -5.90 -1.55 -16.96
N LYS A 46 -5.61 -1.52 -18.26
CA LYS A 46 -4.38 -2.14 -18.84
C LYS A 46 -3.12 -1.27 -18.72
N VAL A 47 -3.21 -0.08 -18.13
CA VAL A 47 -2.04 0.80 -17.99
C VAL A 47 -1.19 0.31 -16.83
N GLN A 48 0.07 -0.01 -17.09
CA GLN A 48 1.00 -0.40 -16.04
C GLN A 48 1.54 0.85 -15.36
N ILE A 49 0.97 1.21 -14.21
CA ILE A 49 1.44 2.32 -13.37
C ILE A 49 2.36 1.76 -12.28
N PRO A 50 3.54 2.35 -12.04
CA PRO A 50 4.41 1.95 -10.93
C PRO A 50 3.71 2.02 -9.58
N ILE A 51 3.83 0.96 -8.79
CA ILE A 51 3.30 0.87 -7.42
C ILE A 51 4.44 0.64 -6.44
N MET A 52 4.38 1.34 -5.31
CA MET A 52 5.25 1.11 -4.17
C MET A 52 4.43 0.76 -2.94
N LEU A 53 4.65 -0.42 -2.37
CA LEU A 53 4.07 -0.85 -1.10
C LEU A 53 4.97 -0.43 0.06
N VAL A 54 4.38 0.19 1.08
CA VAL A 54 5.08 0.72 2.25
C VAL A 54 4.51 0.09 3.52
N GLY A 55 5.33 -0.67 4.24
CA GLY A 55 5.05 -1.11 5.62
C GLY A 55 5.47 -0.03 6.62
N ASN A 56 4.52 0.78 7.08
CA ASN A 56 4.77 1.87 8.04
C ASN A 56 4.76 1.38 9.50
N LYS A 57 5.31 2.18 10.42
CA LYS A 57 5.50 1.93 11.85
C LYS A 57 6.49 0.80 12.17
N LYS A 58 7.55 0.71 11.36
CA LYS A 58 8.63 -0.27 11.56
C LYS A 58 9.25 -0.23 12.96
N ASP A 59 9.28 0.95 13.57
CA ASP A 59 9.83 1.23 14.91
C ASP A 59 9.13 0.43 16.03
N LEU A 60 7.87 0.07 15.83
CA LEU A 60 7.08 -0.67 16.81
C LEU A 60 7.31 -2.19 16.72
N HIS A 61 8.57 -2.60 16.89
CA HIS A 61 8.99 -4.02 16.76
C HIS A 61 8.19 -4.98 17.65
N MET A 62 7.87 -4.57 18.88
CA MET A 62 7.14 -5.40 19.85
C MET A 62 5.65 -5.55 19.49
N GLU A 63 5.10 -4.63 18.71
CA GLU A 63 3.70 -4.65 18.25
C GLU A 63 3.59 -5.17 16.81
N ARG A 64 4.71 -5.59 16.21
CA ARG A 64 4.73 -6.10 14.84
C ARG A 64 3.91 -7.38 14.76
N VAL A 65 2.97 -7.38 13.82
CA VAL A 65 2.12 -8.53 13.49
C VAL A 65 2.24 -8.96 12.03
N ILE A 66 2.87 -8.13 11.18
CA ILE A 66 3.23 -8.45 9.80
C ILE A 66 4.75 -8.46 9.68
N SER A 67 5.30 -9.59 9.25
CA SER A 67 6.73 -9.73 8.99
C SER A 67 7.18 -8.92 7.77
N TYR A 68 8.48 -8.66 7.67
CA TYR A 68 9.06 -8.02 6.50
C TYR A 68 8.86 -8.89 5.26
N GLU A 69 9.00 -10.20 5.42
CA GLU A 69 8.86 -11.21 4.37
C GLU A 69 7.45 -11.27 3.81
N GLU A 70 6.41 -11.18 4.66
CA GLU A 70 5.01 -11.10 4.23
C GLU A 70 4.74 -9.84 3.39
N GLY A 71 5.26 -8.68 3.83
CA GLY A 71 5.14 -7.43 3.08
C GLY A 71 5.86 -7.48 1.75
N LYS A 72 7.08 -8.01 1.73
CA LYS A 72 7.89 -8.18 0.52
C LYS A 72 7.25 -9.14 -0.47
N ALA A 73 6.80 -10.30 -0.01
CA ALA A 73 6.12 -11.28 -0.85
C ALA A 73 4.83 -10.71 -1.48
N LEU A 74 4.08 -9.89 -0.72
CA LEU A 74 2.92 -9.20 -1.26
C LEU A 74 3.31 -8.23 -2.38
N ALA A 75 4.33 -7.39 -2.17
CA ALA A 75 4.80 -6.46 -3.19
C ALA A 75 5.32 -7.18 -4.44
N GLU A 76 6.07 -8.28 -4.27
CA GLU A 76 6.55 -9.11 -5.38
C GLU A 76 5.39 -9.69 -6.19
N SER A 77 4.31 -10.14 -5.53
CA SER A 77 3.10 -10.62 -6.21
C SER A 77 2.38 -9.55 -7.05
N TRP A 78 2.63 -8.27 -6.75
CA TRP A 78 2.08 -7.12 -7.46
C TRP A 78 3.07 -6.52 -8.47
N ASN A 79 4.27 -7.09 -8.58
CA ASN A 79 5.39 -6.49 -9.31
C ASN A 79 5.64 -5.02 -8.88
N ALA A 80 5.53 -4.77 -7.58
CA ALA A 80 5.67 -3.47 -6.94
C ALA A 80 6.99 -3.36 -6.17
N ALA A 81 7.48 -2.12 -5.99
CA ALA A 81 8.57 -1.85 -5.07
C ALA A 81 8.08 -2.01 -3.61
N PHE A 82 8.98 -2.38 -2.70
CA PHE A 82 8.67 -2.52 -1.27
C PHE A 82 9.67 -1.76 -0.41
N LEU A 83 9.16 -1.07 0.62
CA LEU A 83 9.96 -0.53 1.71
C LEU A 83 9.20 -0.59 3.03
N GLU A 84 9.93 -0.53 4.13
CA GLU A 84 9.35 -0.26 5.44
C GLU A 84 9.80 1.11 5.92
N SER A 85 8.90 1.85 6.58
CA SER A 85 9.17 3.18 7.12
C SER A 85 8.67 3.32 8.55
N SER A 86 9.18 4.32 9.24
CA SER A 86 8.68 4.88 10.47
C SER A 86 8.44 6.37 10.27
N ALA A 87 7.17 6.75 10.11
CA ALA A 87 6.78 8.16 10.09
C ALA A 87 7.18 8.91 11.38
N LYS A 88 7.38 8.18 12.49
CA LYS A 88 7.82 8.74 13.78
C LYS A 88 9.32 9.04 13.79
N GLU A 89 10.12 8.21 13.14
CA GLU A 89 11.59 8.36 13.08
C GLU A 89 12.07 9.05 11.80
N ASN A 90 11.15 9.40 10.88
CA ASN A 90 11.43 9.98 9.57
C ASN A 90 12.45 9.13 8.77
N GLN A 91 12.30 7.81 8.84
CA GLN A 91 13.15 6.80 8.19
C GLN A 91 12.33 5.75 7.46
#